data_AF-A0AAV0K1E0-F1
#
_entry.id   AF-A0AAV0K1E0-F1
#
_cell.length_a   1.000
_cell.length_b   1.000
_cell.length_c   1.000
_cell.angle_alpha   90.00
_cell.angle_beta   90.00
_cell.angle_gamma   90.00
#
_symmetry.space_group_name_H-M   'P 1'
#
loop_
_entity.id
_entity.type
_entity.pdbx_description
1 polymer ?
#
loop_
_entity_poly.entity_id
_entity_poly.type
_entity_poly.pdbx_seq_one_letter_code
_entity_poly.pdbx_strand_id
1 'polypeptide(L)'
;MEAKATQGVALVISDEQVVQMTTINDALRELGKEALQCDVQLYTQSSSQSKLPVESSSIEFLICISRSHAYPDGSWFDEISRALKPGGTILVYKVLQAAPKETEKSLERQLLLAGFSDAKGVQQSSNAGLQYVTAKAKKASWKIGTSFALKKGTKAPIKLQMDDDSDLIDEDSLLTEEDLKKPQIPGEAEEEEKVKLGLTTEQLNNPQSSCGSCGLGDAFRCGTCPYKGLPPFKLGEKVSLSSNFLVADI
;
A
#
# COMPACT_ATOMS: atom_id res chain seq x y z
N MET A 1 45.60 -6.53 16.33
CA MET A 1 44.38 -5.89 16.86
C MET A 1 43.24 -6.83 16.52
N GLU A 2 42.99 -7.81 17.40
CA GLU A 2 41.92 -8.79 17.23
C GLU A 2 40.57 -8.09 17.39
N ALA A 3 39.71 -8.25 16.39
CA ALA A 3 38.31 -7.84 16.47
C ALA A 3 37.66 -8.71 17.56
N LYS A 4 37.37 -8.10 18.70
CA LYS A 4 36.63 -8.68 19.82
C LYS A 4 35.31 -9.24 19.27
N ALA A 5 35.19 -10.56 19.20
CA ALA A 5 33.97 -11.24 18.78
C ALA A 5 32.86 -10.86 19.77
N THR A 6 32.04 -9.88 19.40
CA THR A 6 30.78 -9.60 20.10
C THR A 6 29.90 -10.81 19.90
N GLN A 7 29.67 -11.56 20.98
CA GLN A 7 28.74 -12.68 20.98
C GLN A 7 27.36 -12.14 20.63
N GLY A 8 26.91 -12.39 19.39
CA GLY A 8 25.62 -11.95 18.90
C GLY A 8 24.48 -12.65 19.64
N VAL A 9 23.31 -12.03 19.65
CA VAL A 9 22.08 -12.61 20.22
C VAL A 9 21.14 -12.96 19.07
N ALA A 10 20.71 -14.22 19.03
CA ALA A 10 19.68 -14.71 18.12
C ALA A 10 18.41 -15.01 18.90
N LEU A 11 17.26 -14.50 18.44
CA LEU A 11 15.97 -14.75 19.07
C LEU A 11 15.10 -15.61 18.16
N VAL A 12 14.59 -16.71 18.72
CA VAL A 12 13.63 -17.59 18.08
C VAL A 12 12.26 -17.33 18.70
N ILE A 13 11.27 -16.96 17.89
CA ILE A 13 9.89 -16.74 18.31
C ILE A 13 9.00 -17.80 17.68
N SER A 14 8.04 -18.32 18.44
CA SER A 14 7.06 -19.28 17.91
C SER A 14 5.69 -19.14 18.54
N ASP A 15 4.64 -19.41 17.76
CA ASP A 15 3.26 -19.50 18.22
C ASP A 15 2.94 -20.86 18.88
N GLU A 16 3.76 -21.88 18.65
CA GLU A 16 3.57 -23.21 19.23
C GLU A 16 4.04 -23.28 20.70
N GLN A 17 3.40 -24.16 21.49
CA GLN A 17 3.85 -24.49 22.85
C GLN A 17 5.13 -25.34 22.83
N VAL A 18 5.30 -26.17 21.80
CA VAL A 18 6.42 -27.11 21.67
C VAL A 18 7.02 -26.92 20.30
N VAL A 19 8.31 -26.58 20.25
CA VAL A 19 9.06 -26.44 19.00
C VAL A 19 10.17 -27.49 18.99
N GLN A 20 10.32 -28.21 17.87
CA GLN A 20 11.38 -29.20 17.75
C GLN A 20 12.75 -28.54 17.58
N MET A 21 13.74 -29.02 18.32
CA MET A 21 15.13 -28.53 18.20
C MET A 21 15.73 -28.77 16.81
N THR A 22 15.26 -29.78 16.08
CA THR A 22 15.65 -30.03 14.70
C THR A 22 15.27 -28.85 13.79
N THR A 23 14.02 -28.38 13.89
CA THR A 23 13.54 -27.21 13.14
C THR A 23 14.32 -25.95 13.48
N ILE A 24 14.64 -25.74 14.76
CA ILE A 24 15.44 -24.59 15.19
C ILE A 24 16.87 -24.67 14.61
N ASN A 25 17.50 -25.85 14.63
CA ASN A 25 18.83 -26.06 14.08
C ASN A 25 18.87 -25.91 12.56
N ASP A 26 17.83 -26.37 11.86
CA ASP A 26 17.66 -26.15 10.43
C ASP A 26 17.54 -24.66 10.12
N ALA A 27 16.74 -23.94 10.91
CA ALA A 27 16.58 -22.49 10.83
C ALA A 27 17.89 -21.70 11.03
N LEU A 28 18.67 -22.07 12.04
CA LEU A 28 19.97 -21.46 12.30
C LEU A 28 20.96 -21.72 11.15
N ARG A 29 20.93 -22.92 10.57
CA ARG A 29 21.79 -23.28 9.44
C ARG A 29 21.49 -22.44 8.18
N GLU A 30 20.22 -22.15 7.93
CA GLU A 30 19.80 -21.30 6.79
C GLU A 30 20.15 -19.82 6.97
N LEU A 31 20.24 -19.34 8.21
CA LEU A 31 20.70 -17.99 8.50
C LEU A 31 22.18 -17.81 8.14
N GLY A 32 23.00 -18.79 8.50
CA GLY A 32 24.45 -18.85 8.24
C GLY A 32 25.25 -19.23 9.48
N LYS A 33 26.56 -19.48 9.30
CA LYS A 33 27.47 -19.88 10.40
C LYS A 33 27.57 -18.84 11.53
N GLU A 34 27.28 -17.58 11.23
CA GLU A 34 27.26 -16.47 12.20
C GLU A 34 26.15 -16.65 13.25
N ALA A 35 24.98 -17.15 12.83
CA ALA A 35 23.86 -17.40 13.75
C ALA A 35 24.10 -18.58 14.69
N LEU A 36 24.92 -19.56 14.28
CA LEU A 36 25.32 -20.69 15.13
C LEU A 36 26.29 -20.31 16.27
N GLN A 37 26.95 -19.16 16.16
CA GLN A 37 27.89 -18.65 17.16
C GLN A 37 27.22 -17.69 18.16
N CYS A 38 25.93 -17.40 17.97
CA CYS A 38 25.15 -16.51 18.80
C CYS A 38 24.56 -17.25 20.01
N ASP A 39 24.28 -16.52 21.08
CA ASP A 39 23.42 -17.02 22.16
C ASP A 39 21.96 -17.04 21.67
N VAL A 40 21.29 -18.19 21.78
CA VAL A 40 19.96 -18.43 21.20
C VAL A 40 18.90 -18.39 22.30
N GLN A 41 18.03 -17.40 22.25
CA GLN A 41 16.87 -17.30 23.14
C GLN A 41 15.62 -17.80 22.43
N LEU A 42 14.81 -18.63 23.10
CA LEU A 42 13.56 -19.16 22.57
C LEU A 42 12.37 -18.56 23.31
N TYR A 43 11.43 -18.02 22.55
CA TYR A 43 10.21 -17.41 23.06
C TYR A 43 8.99 -18.08 22.41
N THR A 44 8.29 -18.91 23.19
CA THR A 44 7.11 -19.67 22.76
C THR A 44 5.81 -18.95 23.09
N GLN A 45 4.69 -19.41 22.51
CA GLN A 45 3.35 -18.81 22.69
C GLN A 45 3.30 -17.30 22.37
N SER A 46 4.14 -16.85 21.43
CA SER A 46 4.25 -15.44 21.06
C SER A 46 2.93 -14.84 20.58
N SER A 47 2.05 -15.61 19.92
CA SER A 47 0.73 -15.14 19.47
C SER A 47 -0.16 -14.54 20.57
N SER A 48 0.08 -14.87 21.86
CA SER A 48 -0.70 -14.35 22.99
C SER A 48 -0.13 -13.06 23.60
N GLN A 49 1.01 -12.58 23.10
CA GLN A 49 1.65 -11.36 23.59
C GLN A 49 1.65 -10.28 22.51
N SER A 50 1.73 -9.01 22.93
CA SER A 50 1.78 -7.87 22.00
C SER A 50 3.18 -7.26 21.89
N LYS A 51 4.16 -7.80 22.63
CA LYS A 51 5.49 -7.21 22.76
C LYS A 51 6.54 -8.27 23.06
N LEU A 52 7.72 -8.15 22.46
CA LEU A 52 8.87 -8.97 22.76
C LEU A 52 9.57 -8.48 24.04
N PRO A 53 10.04 -9.40 24.91
CA PRO A 53 10.75 -9.07 26.14
C PRO A 53 12.21 -8.66 25.87
N VAL A 54 12.43 -7.84 24.85
CA VAL A 54 13.75 -7.45 24.35
C VAL A 54 13.80 -5.94 24.10
N GLU A 55 14.99 -5.39 24.32
CA GLU A 55 15.27 -3.98 24.05
C GLU A 55 15.25 -3.69 22.55
N SER A 56 14.94 -2.45 22.19
CA SER A 56 14.94 -2.02 20.79
C SER A 56 16.34 -2.11 20.18
N SER A 57 16.46 -2.61 18.95
CA SER A 57 17.74 -2.76 18.24
C SER A 57 18.82 -3.54 19.01
N SER A 58 18.42 -4.61 19.69
CA SER A 58 19.33 -5.47 20.45
C SER A 58 19.70 -6.76 19.70
N ILE A 59 18.88 -7.18 18.74
CA ILE A 59 18.97 -8.49 18.09
C ILE A 59 19.55 -8.36 16.68
N GLU A 60 20.45 -9.27 16.32
CA GLU A 60 21.01 -9.35 14.96
C GLU A 60 20.25 -10.32 14.06
N PHE A 61 19.77 -11.41 14.66
CA PHE A 61 19.14 -12.52 13.98
C PHE A 61 17.83 -12.87 14.67
N LEU A 62 16.72 -12.81 13.94
CA LEU A 62 15.42 -13.22 14.45
C LEU A 62 14.82 -14.32 13.58
N ILE A 63 14.43 -15.42 14.20
CA ILE A 63 13.80 -16.56 13.56
C ILE A 63 12.37 -16.66 14.06
N CYS A 64 11.39 -16.63 13.17
CA CYS A 64 9.98 -16.79 13.49
C CYS A 64 9.50 -18.14 12.96
N ILE A 65 9.17 -19.08 13.84
CA ILE A 65 8.63 -20.40 13.48
C ILE A 65 7.14 -20.40 13.78
N SER A 66 6.35 -20.59 12.73
CA SER A 66 4.89 -20.48 12.81
C SER A 66 4.19 -21.60 12.06
N ARG A 67 3.07 -22.07 12.63
CA ARG A 67 2.15 -23.00 11.93
C ARG A 67 0.86 -22.32 11.53
N SER A 68 0.44 -21.30 12.27
CA SER A 68 -0.73 -20.51 11.90
C SER A 68 -0.46 -19.70 10.63
N HIS A 69 -1.40 -19.72 9.69
CA HIS A 69 -1.33 -18.87 8.50
C HIS A 69 -1.44 -17.37 8.84
N ALA A 70 -2.14 -17.04 9.92
CA ALA A 70 -2.41 -15.66 10.36
C ALA A 70 -1.25 -15.01 11.13
N TYR A 71 -0.31 -15.82 11.64
CA TYR A 71 0.87 -15.36 12.38
C TYR A 71 2.14 -15.53 11.53
N PRO A 72 3.16 -14.66 11.65
CA PRO A 72 3.14 -13.34 12.27
C PRO A 72 2.25 -12.35 11.49
N ASP A 73 1.57 -11.47 12.21
CA ASP A 73 0.73 -10.40 11.65
C ASP A 73 1.53 -9.09 11.49
N GLY A 74 0.88 -8.05 10.97
CA GLY A 74 1.52 -6.73 10.78
C GLY A 74 2.11 -6.15 12.08
N SER A 75 1.37 -6.27 13.19
CA SER A 75 1.81 -5.76 14.50
C SER A 75 3.08 -6.46 14.99
N TRP A 76 3.17 -7.77 14.74
CA TRP A 76 4.35 -8.57 15.03
C TRP A 76 5.54 -8.17 14.17
N PHE A 77 5.33 -7.86 12.89
CA PHE A 77 6.41 -7.36 12.06
C PHE A 77 6.95 -6.00 12.53
N ASP A 78 6.08 -5.11 13.01
CA ASP A 78 6.49 -3.83 13.60
C ASP A 78 7.34 -4.05 14.87
N GLU A 79 6.90 -4.95 15.74
CA GLU A 79 7.60 -5.29 16.97
C GLU A 79 8.95 -5.99 16.70
N ILE A 80 9.00 -6.87 15.71
CA ILE A 80 10.23 -7.50 15.23
C ILE A 80 11.17 -6.44 14.64
N SER A 81 10.62 -5.49 13.87
CA SER A 81 11.39 -4.37 13.34
C SER A 81 11.97 -3.53 14.47
N ARG A 82 11.23 -3.30 15.56
CA ARG A 82 11.72 -2.57 16.75
C ARG A 82 12.89 -3.30 17.40
N ALA A 83 12.79 -4.62 17.57
CA ALA A 83 13.78 -5.45 18.24
C ALA A 83 15.08 -5.64 17.44
N LEU A 84 14.99 -5.73 16.11
CA LEU A 84 16.15 -5.94 15.23
C LEU A 84 17.04 -4.70 15.09
N LYS A 85 18.36 -4.92 15.04
CA LYS A 85 19.34 -3.89 14.65
C LYS A 85 19.17 -3.49 13.18
N PRO A 86 19.57 -2.27 12.78
CA PRO A 86 19.68 -1.90 11.37
C PRO A 86 20.58 -2.91 10.62
N GLY A 87 20.11 -3.48 9.51
CA GLY A 87 20.82 -4.55 8.80
C GLY A 87 20.69 -5.95 9.41
N GLY A 88 19.95 -6.10 10.52
CA GLY A 88 19.61 -7.39 11.10
C GLY A 88 18.77 -8.25 10.16
N THR A 89 18.87 -9.57 10.30
CA THR A 89 18.20 -10.51 9.40
C THR A 89 17.03 -11.19 10.13
N ILE A 90 15.88 -11.22 9.45
CA ILE A 90 14.71 -12.01 9.86
C ILE A 90 14.57 -13.24 8.96
N LEU A 91 14.21 -14.37 9.56
CA LEU A 91 13.84 -15.58 8.86
C LEU A 91 12.49 -16.10 9.38
N VAL A 92 11.51 -16.20 8.49
CA VAL A 92 10.18 -16.69 8.82
C VAL A 92 10.04 -18.11 8.27
N TYR A 93 9.85 -19.07 9.16
CA TYR A 93 9.44 -20.44 8.87
C TYR A 93 7.94 -20.56 9.03
N LYS A 94 7.25 -20.89 7.95
CA LYS A 94 5.85 -21.35 7.99
C LYS A 94 5.76 -22.83 7.67
N VAL A 95 5.20 -23.59 8.59
CA VAL A 95 4.82 -24.99 8.35
C VAL A 95 3.53 -25.01 7.55
N LEU A 96 3.55 -25.57 6.34
CA LEU A 96 2.38 -25.62 5.46
C LEU A 96 1.64 -26.95 5.59
N GLN A 97 0.31 -26.89 5.62
CA GLN A 97 -0.58 -28.04 5.44
C GLN A 97 -1.24 -28.08 4.04
N ALA A 98 -1.13 -27.02 3.22
CA ALA A 98 -1.76 -26.89 1.90
C ALA A 98 -0.83 -26.19 0.88
N ALA A 99 -1.29 -26.00 -0.37
CA ALA A 99 -0.48 -25.69 -1.55
C ALA A 99 0.57 -24.54 -1.38
N PRO A 100 1.83 -24.75 -1.82
CA PRO A 100 2.98 -23.93 -1.42
C PRO A 100 3.10 -22.56 -2.12
N LYS A 101 2.74 -22.48 -3.40
CA LYS A 101 3.14 -21.35 -4.28
C LYS A 101 2.48 -20.01 -3.96
N GLU A 102 1.24 -20.01 -3.46
CA GLU A 102 0.53 -18.77 -3.10
C GLU A 102 1.05 -18.19 -1.78
N THR A 103 1.45 -19.06 -0.85
CA THR A 103 1.89 -18.66 0.49
C THR A 103 3.25 -17.98 0.45
N GLU A 104 4.15 -18.42 -0.44
CA GLU A 104 5.47 -17.81 -0.65
C GLU A 104 5.36 -16.33 -1.06
N LYS A 105 4.60 -16.05 -2.13
CA LYS A 105 4.41 -14.68 -2.63
C LYS A 105 3.69 -13.80 -1.61
N SER A 106 2.72 -14.37 -0.88
CA SER A 106 2.02 -13.63 0.17
C SER A 106 2.97 -13.23 1.31
N LEU A 107 3.85 -14.14 1.74
CA LEU A 107 4.84 -13.87 2.78
C LEU A 107 5.87 -12.82 2.36
N GLU A 108 6.41 -12.95 1.14
CA GLU A 108 7.30 -11.94 0.57
C GLU A 108 6.64 -10.56 0.56
N ARG A 109 5.38 -10.49 0.12
CA ARG A 109 4.62 -9.23 0.13
C ARG A 109 4.43 -8.69 1.54
N GLN A 110 4.13 -9.52 2.53
CA GLN A 110 3.97 -9.07 3.93
C GLN A 110 5.28 -8.49 4.49
N LEU A 111 6.41 -9.14 4.23
CA LEU A 111 7.73 -8.65 4.65
C LEU A 111 8.06 -7.29 3.99
N LEU A 112 7.77 -7.14 2.70
CA LEU A 112 7.99 -5.88 1.99
C LEU A 112 7.09 -4.75 2.52
N LEU A 113 5.82 -5.06 2.81
CA LEU A 113 4.86 -4.08 3.37
C LEU A 113 5.26 -3.64 4.78
N ALA A 114 5.88 -4.52 5.56
CA ALA A 114 6.44 -4.19 6.88
C ALA A 114 7.78 -3.44 6.82
N GLY A 115 8.30 -3.12 5.63
CA GLY A 115 9.50 -2.32 5.45
C GLY A 115 10.82 -3.09 5.52
N PHE A 116 10.79 -4.42 5.41
CA PHE A 116 12.00 -5.23 5.24
C PHE A 116 12.50 -5.18 3.77
N SER A 117 13.81 -5.24 3.59
CA SER A 117 14.47 -5.31 2.29
C SER A 117 14.95 -6.73 1.98
N ASP A 118 15.24 -7.00 0.70
CA ASP A 118 15.82 -8.27 0.24
C ASP A 118 14.98 -9.52 0.62
N ALA A 119 13.65 -9.38 0.63
CA ALA A 119 12.75 -10.49 0.88
C ALA A 119 12.92 -11.58 -0.21
N LYS A 120 13.31 -12.78 0.21
CA LYS A 120 13.43 -13.97 -0.64
C LYS A 120 12.69 -15.13 0.02
N GLY A 121 11.58 -15.54 -0.58
CA GLY A 121 10.89 -16.78 -0.29
C GLY A 121 11.63 -17.95 -0.93
N VAL A 122 11.90 -18.98 -0.14
CA VAL A 122 12.48 -20.24 -0.59
C VAL A 122 11.61 -21.37 -0.05
N GLN A 123 11.03 -22.15 -0.96
CA GLN A 123 10.36 -23.40 -0.61
C GLN A 123 11.40 -24.43 -0.20
N GLN A 124 11.21 -25.08 0.94
CA GLN A 124 12.06 -26.20 1.33
C GLN A 124 11.24 -27.33 1.93
N SER A 125 11.52 -28.55 1.46
CA SER A 125 10.96 -29.77 2.01
C SER A 125 12.01 -30.40 2.92
N SER A 126 11.66 -30.66 4.19
CA SER A 126 12.52 -31.49 5.04
C SER A 126 12.25 -32.96 4.73
N ASN A 127 13.22 -33.80 5.06
CA ASN A 127 13.12 -35.25 4.92
C ASN A 127 12.09 -35.88 5.89
N ALA A 128 11.42 -35.09 6.74
CA ALA A 128 10.46 -35.54 7.75
C ALA A 128 8.98 -35.38 7.32
N GLY A 129 8.69 -35.16 6.03
CA GLY A 129 7.33 -35.11 5.50
C GLY A 129 6.54 -33.82 5.76
N LEU A 130 7.10 -32.88 6.53
CA LEU A 130 6.54 -31.54 6.72
C LEU A 130 7.11 -30.59 5.67
N GLN A 131 6.22 -30.01 4.85
CA GLN A 131 6.56 -28.93 3.92
C GLN A 131 6.60 -27.62 4.69
N TYR A 132 7.67 -26.84 4.50
CA TYR A 132 7.77 -25.50 5.03
C TYR A 132 8.09 -24.51 3.92
N VAL A 133 7.62 -23.29 4.14
CA VAL A 133 8.00 -22.13 3.36
C VAL A 133 8.88 -21.27 4.24
N THR A 134 10.07 -20.97 3.75
CA THR A 134 11.02 -20.10 4.44
C THR A 134 11.06 -18.77 3.72
N ALA A 135 10.99 -17.65 4.44
CA ALA A 135 11.19 -16.32 3.86
C ALA A 135 12.28 -15.58 4.63
N LYS A 136 13.35 -15.19 3.94
CA LYS A 136 14.49 -14.44 4.50
C LYS A 136 14.38 -12.99 4.09
N ALA A 137 14.54 -12.06 5.02
CA ALA A 137 14.59 -10.63 4.73
C ALA A 137 15.55 -9.90 5.68
N LYS A 138 15.91 -8.66 5.35
CA LYS A 138 16.77 -7.81 6.17
C LYS A 138 16.04 -6.57 6.61
N LYS A 139 16.28 -6.12 7.84
CA LYS A 139 15.82 -4.81 8.28
C LYS A 139 16.63 -3.74 7.54
N ALA A 140 15.94 -2.84 6.85
CA ALA A 140 16.59 -1.75 6.15
C ALA A 140 17.48 -0.93 7.11
N SER A 141 18.68 -0.60 6.67
CA SER A 141 19.67 0.11 7.49
C SER A 141 19.61 1.64 7.35
N TRP A 142 18.74 2.17 6.48
CA TRP A 142 18.59 3.60 6.26
C TRP A 142 17.65 4.25 7.30
N LYS A 143 17.92 5.51 7.64
CA LYS A 143 17.04 6.31 8.49
C LYS A 143 16.13 7.16 7.60
N ILE A 144 14.86 7.32 7.97
CA ILE A 144 13.98 8.31 7.32
C ILE A 144 14.71 9.67 7.32
N GLY A 145 14.87 10.29 6.15
CA GLY A 145 15.65 11.52 5.96
C GLY A 145 17.07 11.33 5.40
N THR A 146 17.54 10.11 5.18
CA THR A 146 18.77 9.90 4.41
C THR A 146 18.51 10.12 2.92
N SER A 147 18.93 11.26 2.40
CA SER A 147 19.02 11.50 0.96
C SER A 147 20.24 10.77 0.41
N PHE A 148 20.04 9.68 -0.33
CA PHE A 148 21.11 9.10 -1.14
C PHE A 148 21.05 9.73 -2.53
N ALA A 149 22.17 10.23 -3.03
CA ALA A 149 22.30 10.57 -4.43
C ALA A 149 22.09 9.29 -5.23
N LEU A 150 20.97 9.18 -5.96
CA LEU A 150 20.81 8.15 -6.96
C LEU A 150 22.01 8.28 -7.91
N LYS A 151 22.91 7.30 -7.89
CA LYS A 151 23.86 7.15 -8.99
C LYS A 151 22.99 6.88 -10.20
N LYS A 152 22.73 7.94 -10.98
CA LYS A 152 22.20 7.86 -12.34
C LYS A 152 23.23 7.04 -13.08
N GLY A 153 23.08 5.72 -13.02
CA GLY A 153 23.75 4.83 -13.95
C GLY A 153 23.46 5.43 -15.31
N THR A 154 24.51 5.78 -16.04
CA THR A 154 24.41 6.19 -17.43
C THR A 154 23.66 5.08 -18.12
N LYS A 155 22.33 5.24 -18.23
CA LYS A 155 21.52 4.41 -19.11
C LYS A 155 22.13 4.70 -20.46
N ALA A 156 22.81 3.71 -21.01
CA ALA A 156 22.89 3.61 -22.46
C ALA A 156 21.47 3.90 -22.98
N PRO A 157 21.30 4.71 -24.03
CA PRO A 157 19.98 4.91 -24.61
C PRO A 157 19.39 3.53 -24.83
N ILE A 158 18.23 3.28 -24.22
CA ILE A 158 17.44 2.08 -24.50
C ILE A 158 17.17 2.19 -26.00
N LYS A 159 17.83 1.34 -26.80
CA LYS A 159 17.44 1.14 -28.20
C LYS A 159 16.12 0.40 -28.16
N LEU A 160 15.04 1.14 -28.00
CA LEU A 160 13.73 0.69 -28.44
C LEU A 160 13.86 0.52 -29.96
N GLN A 161 14.00 -0.73 -30.43
CA GLN A 161 13.55 -1.05 -31.77
C GLN A 161 12.03 -1.20 -31.66
N MET A 162 11.34 -0.06 -31.68
CA MET A 162 9.94 0.02 -32.07
C MET A 162 9.98 0.41 -33.54
N ASP A 163 9.93 -0.58 -34.41
CA ASP A 163 9.62 -0.39 -35.81
C ASP A 163 8.09 -0.36 -35.88
N ASP A 164 7.49 0.81 -35.62
CA ASP A 164 6.06 1.08 -35.83
C ASP A 164 5.77 2.59 -35.91
N ASP A 165 6.64 3.34 -36.61
CA ASP A 165 6.44 4.76 -36.95
C ASP A 165 5.68 4.88 -38.28
N SER A 166 4.47 4.31 -38.38
CA SER A 166 3.67 4.44 -39.62
C SER A 166 2.18 4.74 -39.44
N ASP A 167 1.61 4.73 -38.23
CA ASP A 167 0.16 4.98 -38.04
C ASP A 167 -0.19 5.83 -36.80
N LEU A 168 0.62 6.84 -36.47
CA LEU A 168 0.12 7.92 -35.60
C LEU A 168 -0.68 8.90 -36.46
N ILE A 169 -2.00 8.78 -36.37
CA ILE A 169 -2.96 9.70 -36.99
C ILE A 169 -2.67 11.11 -36.46
N ASP A 170 -2.38 12.04 -37.37
CA ASP A 170 -2.12 13.44 -37.05
C ASP A 170 -3.36 14.09 -36.43
N GLU A 171 -3.23 14.64 -35.23
CA GLU A 171 -4.34 15.18 -34.43
C GLU A 171 -5.00 16.40 -35.11
N ASP A 172 -4.29 17.07 -36.02
CA ASP A 172 -4.80 18.17 -36.85
C ASP A 172 -5.68 17.69 -38.02
N SER A 173 -5.64 16.41 -38.39
CA SER A 173 -6.56 15.81 -39.39
C SER A 173 -7.94 15.47 -38.81
N LEU A 174 -8.08 15.50 -37.47
CA LEU A 174 -9.34 15.26 -36.76
C LEU A 174 -10.14 16.54 -36.49
N LEU A 175 -9.61 17.72 -36.81
CA LEU A 175 -10.33 18.98 -36.74
C LEU A 175 -10.83 19.36 -38.13
N THR A 176 -12.15 19.46 -38.28
CA THR A 176 -12.74 19.93 -39.53
C THR A 176 -12.61 21.45 -39.62
N GLU A 177 -12.62 21.99 -40.84
CA GLU A 177 -12.54 23.43 -41.09
C GLU A 177 -13.70 24.26 -40.48
N GLU A 178 -14.71 23.60 -39.91
CA GLU A 178 -15.79 24.20 -39.12
C GLU A 178 -15.38 24.50 -37.66
N ASP A 179 -14.45 23.73 -37.08
CA ASP A 179 -14.00 23.87 -35.67
C ASP A 179 -13.00 25.01 -35.47
N LEU A 180 -12.32 25.44 -36.53
CA LEU A 180 -11.37 26.56 -36.53
C LEU A 180 -12.04 27.93 -36.61
N LYS A 181 -13.37 27.99 -36.79
CA LYS A 181 -14.12 29.25 -36.82
C LYS A 181 -14.41 29.73 -35.41
N LYS A 182 -13.64 30.74 -34.98
CA LYS A 182 -13.89 31.50 -33.76
C LYS A 182 -15.36 32.01 -33.76
N PRO A 183 -16.14 31.78 -32.70
CA PRO A 183 -17.52 32.27 -32.63
C PRO A 183 -17.52 33.81 -32.73
N GLN A 184 -18.38 34.35 -33.60
CA GLN A 184 -18.56 35.79 -33.72
C GLN A 184 -19.37 36.30 -32.52
N ILE A 185 -18.69 36.95 -31.58
CA ILE A 185 -19.30 37.75 -30.54
C ILE A 185 -19.59 39.12 -31.18
N PRO A 186 -20.83 39.64 -31.18
CA PRO A 186 -21.07 41.02 -31.59
C PRO A 186 -20.55 41.96 -30.49
N GLY A 187 -19.64 42.86 -30.87
CA GLY A 187 -19.45 44.14 -30.19
C GLY A 187 -18.30 44.19 -29.18
N GLU A 188 -17.25 44.89 -29.60
CA GLU A 188 -16.08 45.31 -28.83
C GLU A 188 -16.40 46.30 -27.69
N ALA A 189 -15.62 46.14 -26.62
CA ALA A 189 -14.87 47.16 -25.89
C ALA A 189 -15.56 48.35 -25.19
N GLU A 190 -15.00 48.58 -24.00
CA GLU A 190 -14.89 49.83 -23.23
C GLU A 190 -15.94 50.16 -22.16
N GLU A 191 -15.38 50.65 -21.05
CA GLU A 191 -15.95 51.54 -20.03
C GLU A 191 -16.46 50.95 -18.70
N GLU A 192 -15.95 51.56 -17.62
CA GLU A 192 -16.30 51.31 -16.24
C GLU A 192 -17.77 51.67 -15.97
N GLU A 193 -18.59 50.74 -15.50
CA GLU A 193 -19.80 51.12 -14.77
C GLU A 193 -20.21 50.07 -13.73
N LYS A 194 -20.44 50.53 -12.50
CA LYS A 194 -21.12 49.77 -11.44
C LYS A 194 -22.53 49.39 -11.92
N VAL A 195 -22.78 48.10 -12.20
CA VAL A 195 -24.15 47.62 -12.44
C VAL A 195 -24.58 46.57 -11.42
N LYS A 196 -25.31 47.09 -10.44
CA LYS A 196 -26.35 46.55 -9.56
C LYS A 196 -26.68 45.05 -9.63
N LEU A 197 -26.71 44.47 -8.42
CA LEU A 197 -27.65 43.44 -7.97
C LEU A 197 -29.01 43.55 -8.69
N GLY A 198 -29.36 42.49 -9.41
CA GLY A 198 -30.69 42.28 -9.97
C GLY A 198 -30.80 40.87 -10.52
N LEU A 199 -30.92 39.87 -9.63
CA LEU A 199 -31.31 38.52 -10.05
C LEU A 199 -32.68 38.63 -10.72
N THR A 200 -32.76 38.30 -12.01
CA THR A 200 -34.04 38.19 -12.70
C THR A 200 -34.78 36.96 -12.16
N THR A 201 -36.10 37.10 -12.02
CA THR A 201 -37.00 36.09 -11.43
C THR A 201 -37.02 34.75 -12.18
N GLU A 202 -36.36 34.66 -13.33
CA GLU A 202 -36.24 33.45 -14.14
C GLU A 202 -35.02 32.57 -13.72
N GLN A 203 -33.94 33.17 -13.22
CA GLN A 203 -32.78 32.42 -12.71
C GLN A 203 -33.03 31.75 -11.35
N LEU A 204 -34.01 32.24 -10.58
CA LEU A 204 -34.46 31.60 -9.34
C LEU A 204 -35.29 30.32 -9.57
N ASN A 205 -35.95 30.22 -10.73
CA ASN A 205 -36.88 29.12 -11.01
C ASN A 205 -36.24 27.95 -11.76
N ASN A 206 -35.04 28.12 -12.34
CA ASN A 206 -34.31 27.02 -12.96
C ASN A 206 -32.80 27.29 -12.99
N PRO A 207 -32.07 27.13 -11.88
CA PRO A 207 -30.62 27.23 -11.88
C PRO A 207 -30.02 26.05 -12.66
N GLN A 208 -29.64 26.27 -13.93
CA GLN A 208 -28.80 25.33 -14.66
C GLN A 208 -27.44 25.25 -13.97
N SER A 209 -27.20 24.15 -13.26
CA SER A 209 -25.86 23.83 -12.75
C SER A 209 -24.92 23.57 -13.92
N SER A 210 -23.67 24.02 -13.84
CA SER A 210 -22.62 23.81 -14.86
C SER A 210 -22.38 22.33 -15.26
N CYS A 211 -22.89 21.35 -14.50
CA CYS A 211 -22.74 19.93 -14.80
C CYS A 211 -23.87 19.31 -15.65
N GLY A 212 -24.90 20.06 -16.05
CA GLY A 212 -25.96 19.62 -16.98
C GLY A 212 -26.89 18.48 -16.50
N SER A 213 -26.52 17.75 -15.44
CA SER A 213 -27.13 16.47 -15.05
C SER A 213 -27.54 16.38 -13.56
N CYS A 214 -27.53 17.48 -12.78
CA CYS A 214 -27.84 17.43 -11.33
C CYS A 214 -29.27 16.90 -11.04
N GLY A 215 -30.20 16.88 -12.01
CA GLY A 215 -31.55 16.30 -11.87
C GLY A 215 -31.62 14.76 -11.82
N LEU A 216 -30.57 14.06 -12.28
CA LEU A 216 -30.55 12.59 -12.35
C LEU A 216 -30.28 11.89 -11.00
N GLY A 217 -30.13 12.66 -9.92
CA GLY A 217 -29.87 12.14 -8.58
C GLY A 217 -28.40 12.22 -8.18
N ASP A 218 -28.13 11.87 -6.93
CA ASP A 218 -26.87 12.20 -6.23
C ASP A 218 -25.59 11.71 -6.91
N ALA A 219 -25.68 10.59 -7.64
CA ALA A 219 -24.57 10.04 -8.41
C ALA A 219 -24.05 10.99 -9.51
N PHE A 220 -24.88 11.93 -9.98
CA PHE A 220 -24.57 12.89 -11.04
C PHE A 220 -24.44 14.32 -10.53
N ARG A 221 -24.49 14.53 -9.21
CA ARG A 221 -24.38 15.83 -8.57
C ARG A 221 -22.92 16.10 -8.22
N CYS A 222 -22.41 17.26 -8.62
CA CYS A 222 -21.07 17.71 -8.20
C CYS A 222 -20.99 17.80 -6.68
N GLY A 223 -19.77 17.73 -6.13
CA GLY A 223 -19.53 17.75 -4.69
C GLY A 223 -20.10 18.97 -3.95
N THR A 224 -20.36 20.07 -4.65
CA THR A 224 -20.98 21.31 -4.16
C THR A 224 -22.46 21.49 -4.55
N CYS A 225 -23.16 20.48 -5.12
CA CYS A 225 -24.58 20.66 -5.51
C CYS A 225 -25.47 20.80 -4.25
N PRO A 226 -26.27 21.88 -4.12
CA PRO A 226 -27.13 22.11 -2.94
C PRO A 226 -28.19 21.03 -2.73
N TYR A 227 -28.51 20.28 -3.78
CA TYR A 227 -29.52 19.23 -3.76
C TYR A 227 -28.98 17.88 -3.29
N LYS A 228 -27.76 17.80 -2.75
CA LYS A 228 -27.15 16.53 -2.34
C LYS A 228 -28.03 15.80 -1.32
N GLY A 229 -28.36 14.54 -1.59
CA GLY A 229 -29.24 13.72 -0.74
C GLY A 229 -30.76 13.86 -0.98
N LEU A 230 -31.23 14.76 -1.85
CA LEU A 230 -32.63 14.78 -2.29
C LEU A 230 -32.89 13.76 -3.41
N PRO A 231 -34.14 13.28 -3.59
CA PRO A 231 -34.46 12.37 -4.69
C PRO A 231 -34.16 12.98 -6.08
N PRO A 232 -34.04 12.15 -7.13
CA PRO A 232 -33.97 12.63 -8.51
C PRO A 232 -35.19 13.49 -8.84
N PHE A 233 -35.00 14.58 -9.60
CA PHE A 233 -36.09 15.49 -9.98
C PHE A 233 -35.94 15.92 -11.44
N LYS A 234 -37.08 16.18 -12.11
CA LYS A 234 -37.08 16.72 -13.46
C LYS A 234 -36.86 18.23 -13.41
N LEU A 235 -35.92 18.73 -14.19
CA LEU A 235 -35.65 20.17 -14.29
C LEU A 235 -36.91 20.87 -14.84
N GLY A 236 -37.48 21.79 -14.06
CA GLY A 236 -38.74 22.48 -14.36
C GLY A 236 -39.97 21.99 -13.59
N GLU A 237 -39.88 20.87 -12.86
CA GLU A 237 -40.94 20.43 -11.96
C GLU A 237 -40.70 20.98 -10.55
N LYS A 238 -41.60 21.82 -10.04
CA LYS A 238 -41.50 22.38 -8.69
C LYS A 238 -41.62 21.22 -7.69
N VAL A 239 -40.51 20.88 -7.03
CA VAL A 239 -40.47 19.82 -6.01
C VAL A 239 -41.42 20.22 -4.88
N SER A 240 -42.62 19.62 -4.86
CA SER A 240 -43.55 19.75 -3.76
C SER A 240 -43.16 18.72 -2.70
N LEU A 241 -42.56 19.19 -1.61
CA LEU A 241 -42.33 18.36 -0.44
C LEU A 241 -43.68 18.17 0.26
N SER A 242 -44.13 16.93 0.41
CA SER A 242 -45.29 16.62 1.24
C SER A 242 -45.00 16.96 2.70
N SER A 243 -46.02 17.39 3.45
CA SER A 243 -45.94 17.90 4.82
C SER A 243 -45.36 16.94 5.86
N ASN A 244 -45.00 15.72 5.46
CA ASN A 244 -44.39 14.70 6.32
C ASN A 244 -42.86 14.87 6.49
N PHE A 245 -42.19 15.66 5.64
CA PHE A 245 -40.75 15.93 5.78
C PHE A 245 -40.41 16.97 6.84
N LEU A 246 -41.41 17.69 7.39
CA LEU A 246 -41.21 18.70 8.44
C LEU A 246 -41.45 18.15 9.86
N VAL A 247 -41.85 16.89 9.99
CA VAL A 247 -41.96 16.25 11.30
C VAL A 247 -40.59 15.67 11.63
N ALA A 248 -39.92 16.22 12.64
CA ALA A 248 -38.75 15.58 13.22
C ALA A 248 -39.19 14.25 13.85
N ASP A 249 -38.60 13.14 13.40
CA ASP A 249 -38.78 11.85 14.08
C ASP A 249 -38.26 11.99 15.52
N ILE A 250 -39.19 11.92 16.47
CA ILE A 250 -38.93 11.81 17.92
C ILE A 250 -38.88 10.35 18.34
#